data_AF-A0A379FFN2-F1
#
_entry.id   AF-A0A379FFN2-F1
#
_cell.length_a   1.000
_cell.length_b   1.000
_cell.length_c   1.000
_cell.angle_alpha   90.00
_cell.angle_beta   90.00
_cell.angle_gamma   90.00
#
_symmetry.space_group_name_H-M   'P 1'
#
loop_
_entity.id
_entity.type
_entity.pdbx_description
1 polymer ?
#
loop_
_entity_poly.entity_id
_entity_poly.type
_entity_poly.pdbx_seq_one_letter_code
_entity_poly.pdbx_strand_id
1 'polypeptide(L)'
;MTAQEFREAMTMQLCFYGNAFALIERNKVGDVISLLPLLSANMDVRMEGKNIIYKYQRDHEFAKFKQHEIFHLKGFGFNGLVGLSPIAYACKTASTAVAMEDQQREFYANGAKSPKILTTGDKVLNKEQRSQLEENFKEIAGGPVKKRLWILEGGFQAQDIGVSPQDAETMSSRKFQVSELARFFGVPPHLVGDVEKSTSWGTGIEQQNLGFLQYTLQPYISRWENCIARWLLKPPKWENTMLNITLMDYCEAILLHAPRL
;
A
#
# COMPACT_ATOMS: atom_id res chain seq x y z
N MET A 1 -21.68 -9.27 12.54
CA MET A 1 -20.62 -8.25 12.45
C MET A 1 -20.93 -7.16 13.45
N THR A 2 -19.97 -6.80 14.30
CA THR A 2 -20.10 -5.71 15.29
C THR A 2 -19.94 -4.35 14.62
N ALA A 3 -20.30 -3.27 15.34
CA ALA A 3 -20.10 -1.92 14.83
C ALA A 3 -18.62 -1.57 14.60
N GLN A 4 -17.73 -2.10 15.44
CA GLN A 4 -16.29 -1.93 15.29
C GLN A 4 -15.78 -2.63 14.03
N GLU A 5 -16.12 -3.91 13.83
CA GLU A 5 -15.72 -4.68 12.65
C GLU A 5 -16.18 -4.01 11.34
N PHE A 6 -17.39 -3.44 11.32
CA PHE A 6 -17.89 -2.70 10.18
C PHE A 6 -17.04 -1.46 9.86
N ARG A 7 -16.75 -0.64 10.88
CA ARG A 7 -15.96 0.59 10.71
C ARG A 7 -14.54 0.26 10.26
N GLU A 8 -13.93 -0.77 10.83
CA GLU A 8 -12.61 -1.25 10.44
C GLU A 8 -12.62 -1.72 8.99
N ALA A 9 -13.55 -2.59 8.60
CA ALA A 9 -13.67 -3.09 7.23
C ALA A 9 -13.86 -1.94 6.22
N MET A 10 -14.78 -1.02 6.49
CA MET A 10 -15.04 0.12 5.62
C MET A 10 -13.86 1.09 5.55
N THR A 11 -13.17 1.35 6.66
CA THR A 11 -11.99 2.21 6.68
C THR A 11 -10.83 1.57 5.93
N MET A 12 -10.63 0.26 6.07
CA MET A 12 -9.65 -0.49 5.29
C MET A 12 -9.92 -0.39 3.79
N GLN A 13 -11.17 -0.60 3.37
CA GLN A 13 -11.52 -0.45 1.96
C GLN A 13 -11.29 0.97 1.43
N LEU A 14 -11.61 1.99 2.24
CA LEU A 14 -11.35 3.39 1.91
C LEU A 14 -9.84 3.65 1.75
N CYS A 15 -9.01 3.16 2.67
CA CYS A 15 -7.55 3.35 2.63
C CYS A 15 -6.90 2.63 1.45
N PHE A 16 -7.41 1.46 1.05
CA PHE A 16 -6.84 0.70 -0.07
C PHE A 16 -7.37 1.18 -1.42
N TYR A 17 -8.70 1.20 -1.58
CA TYR A 17 -9.36 1.44 -2.86
C TYR A 17 -9.79 2.89 -3.06
N GLY A 18 -9.64 3.75 -2.05
CA GLY A 18 -10.15 5.12 -2.09
C GLY A 18 -11.67 5.21 -1.95
N ASN A 19 -12.35 4.07 -1.82
CA ASN A 19 -13.79 3.95 -1.85
C ASN A 19 -14.21 2.79 -0.93
N ALA A 20 -15.29 2.97 -0.19
CA ALA A 20 -15.92 1.92 0.59
C ALA A 20 -17.44 2.00 0.42
N PHE A 21 -18.06 0.84 0.24
CA PHE A 21 -19.48 0.73 -0.06
C PHE A 21 -20.17 -0.18 0.95
N ALA A 22 -21.37 0.20 1.38
CA ALA A 22 -22.26 -0.69 2.10
C ALA A 22 -23.67 -0.61 1.53
N LEU A 23 -24.35 -1.74 1.43
CA LEU A 23 -25.77 -1.80 1.12
C LEU A 23 -26.56 -1.30 2.33
N ILE A 24 -27.48 -0.36 2.09
CA ILE A 24 -28.37 0.18 3.11
C ILE A 24 -29.67 -0.61 3.08
N GLU A 25 -29.96 -1.32 4.16
CA GLU A 25 -31.27 -1.95 4.34
C GLU A 25 -32.17 -1.03 5.16
N ARG A 26 -33.39 -0.82 4.65
CA ARG A 26 -34.39 0.03 5.30
C ARG A 26 -35.67 -0.75 5.58
N ASN A 27 -36.33 -0.41 6.68
CA ASN A 27 -37.67 -0.92 6.97
C ASN A 27 -38.73 -0.26 6.06
N LYS A 28 -39.99 -0.71 6.17
CA LYS A 28 -41.12 -0.17 5.39
C LYS A 28 -41.38 1.33 5.62
N VAL A 29 -40.91 1.89 6.74
CA VAL A 29 -41.04 3.31 7.14
C VAL A 29 -39.82 4.14 6.67
N GLY A 30 -38.86 3.50 6.01
CA GLY A 30 -37.66 4.12 5.44
C GLY A 30 -36.53 4.36 6.46
N ASP A 31 -36.65 3.87 7.69
CA ASP A 31 -35.54 3.90 8.66
C ASP A 31 -34.49 2.86 8.31
N VAL A 32 -33.21 3.21 8.48
CA VAL A 32 -32.09 2.30 8.29
C VAL A 32 -32.09 1.26 9.41
N ILE A 33 -32.04 -0.02 9.04
CA ILE A 33 -32.02 -1.14 9.99
C ILE A 33 -30.71 -1.93 9.95
N SER A 34 -29.96 -1.87 8.85
CA SER A 34 -28.72 -2.60 8.69
C SER A 34 -27.84 -1.97 7.59
N LEU A 35 -26.54 -2.19 7.71
CA LEU A 35 -25.52 -1.83 6.72
C LEU A 35 -24.66 -3.06 6.44
N LEU A 36 -24.63 -3.49 5.18
CA LEU A 36 -23.83 -4.64 4.75
C LEU A 36 -22.66 -4.17 3.88
N PRO A 37 -21.41 -4.30 4.33
CA PRO A 37 -20.25 -3.88 3.55
C PRO A 37 -20.16 -4.71 2.26
N LEU A 38 -19.92 -4.02 1.15
CA LEU A 38 -19.70 -4.61 -0.16
C LEU A 38 -18.23 -4.41 -0.54
N LEU A 39 -17.65 -5.40 -1.19
CA LEU A 39 -16.26 -5.34 -1.64
C LEU A 39 -16.08 -4.25 -2.71
N SER A 40 -15.24 -3.26 -2.43
CA SER A 40 -14.99 -2.14 -3.36
C SER A 40 -14.38 -2.59 -4.68
N ALA A 41 -13.58 -3.66 -4.67
CA ALA A 41 -13.01 -4.25 -5.88
C ALA A 41 -14.07 -4.77 -6.87
N ASN A 42 -15.27 -5.11 -6.37
CA ASN A 42 -16.37 -5.64 -7.18
C ASN A 42 -17.39 -4.55 -7.55
N MET A 43 -17.17 -3.30 -7.15
CA MET A 43 -18.11 -2.20 -7.36
C MET A 43 -17.62 -1.27 -8.47
N ASP A 44 -18.49 -1.01 -9.44
CA ASP A 44 -18.30 -0.03 -10.49
C ASP A 44 -19.36 1.07 -10.39
N VAL A 45 -18.94 2.33 -10.39
CA VAL A 45 -19.82 3.49 -10.19
C VAL A 45 -19.82 4.32 -11.47
N ARG A 46 -21.00 4.43 -12.09
CA ARG A 46 -21.16 5.16 -13.36
C ARG A 46 -22.29 6.16 -13.27
N MET A 47 -22.19 7.19 -14.10
CA MET A 47 -23.29 8.11 -14.34
C MET A 47 -24.05 7.62 -15.58
N GLU A 48 -25.33 7.29 -15.39
CA GLU A 48 -26.27 6.96 -16.48
C GLU A 48 -27.27 8.13 -16.60
N GLY A 49 -27.05 9.01 -17.58
CA GLY A 49 -27.82 10.26 -17.72
C GLY A 49 -27.53 11.23 -16.56
N LYS A 50 -28.54 11.51 -15.73
CA LYS A 50 -28.40 12.34 -14.52
C LYS A 50 -28.31 11.52 -13.22
N ASN A 51 -28.38 10.20 -13.31
CA ASN A 51 -28.43 9.31 -12.15
C ASN A 51 -27.10 8.61 -11.96
N ILE A 52 -26.69 8.46 -10.69
CA ILE A 52 -25.55 7.62 -10.32
C ILE A 52 -26.06 6.19 -10.13
N ILE A 53 -25.44 5.25 -10.84
CA ILE A 53 -25.73 3.83 -10.78
C ILE A 53 -24.51 3.09 -10.25
N TYR A 54 -24.75 2.19 -9.31
CA TYR A 54 -23.75 1.33 -8.69
C TYR A 54 -23.95 -0.07 -9.23
N LYS A 55 -22.94 -0.61 -9.92
CA LYS A 55 -22.97 -1.95 -10.50
C LYS A 55 -22.03 -2.83 -9.70
N TYR A 56 -22.59 -3.79 -8.96
CA TYR A 56 -21.85 -4.70 -8.11
C TYR A 56 -21.79 -6.09 -8.73
N GLN A 57 -20.59 -6.65 -8.85
CA GLN A 57 -20.38 -8.01 -9.33
C GLN A 57 -20.54 -9.03 -8.19
N ARG A 58 -21.51 -9.93 -8.34
CA ARG A 58 -21.72 -11.11 -7.48
C ARG A 58 -21.48 -12.35 -8.29
N ASP A 59 -20.35 -13.03 -8.06
CA ASP A 59 -19.97 -14.25 -8.77
C ASP A 59 -20.11 -14.12 -10.30
N HIS A 60 -21.22 -14.61 -10.86
CA HIS A 60 -21.53 -14.62 -12.29
C HIS A 60 -22.53 -13.55 -12.75
N GLU A 61 -23.10 -12.77 -11.83
CA GLU A 61 -24.14 -11.78 -12.11
C GLU A 61 -23.75 -10.37 -11.66
N PHE A 62 -24.48 -9.39 -12.21
CA PHE A 62 -24.34 -8.00 -11.82
C PHE A 62 -25.63 -7.50 -11.17
N ALA A 63 -25.52 -7.07 -9.91
CA ALA A 63 -26.57 -6.32 -9.25
C ALA A 63 -26.41 -4.82 -9.57
N LYS A 64 -27.51 -4.15 -9.91
CA LYS A 64 -27.53 -2.69 -10.07
C LYS A 64 -28.27 -2.08 -8.88
N PHE A 65 -27.64 -1.11 -8.24
CA PHE A 65 -28.20 -0.33 -7.14
C PHE A 65 -28.30 1.14 -7.53
N LYS A 66 -29.39 1.76 -7.07
CA LYS A 66 -29.59 3.20 -7.15
C LYS A 66 -28.78 3.91 -6.07
N GLN A 67 -28.58 5.20 -6.28
CA GLN A 67 -27.81 6.04 -5.36
C GLN A 67 -28.25 5.91 -3.89
N HIS A 68 -29.55 5.91 -3.59
CA HIS A 68 -30.07 5.88 -2.21
C HIS A 68 -29.95 4.52 -1.50
N GLU A 69 -29.60 3.46 -2.23
CA GLU A 69 -29.47 2.09 -1.70
C GLU A 69 -28.04 1.81 -1.20
N ILE A 70 -27.06 2.63 -1.59
CA ILE A 70 -25.65 2.44 -1.25
C ILE A 70 -25.14 3.57 -0.37
N PHE A 71 -24.60 3.20 0.78
CA PHE A 71 -23.74 4.04 1.59
C PHE A 71 -22.36 4.07 0.95
N HIS A 72 -22.01 5.17 0.30
CA HIS A 72 -20.71 5.35 -0.35
C HIS A 72 -19.85 6.30 0.45
N LEU A 73 -18.83 5.75 1.11
CA LEU A 73 -17.75 6.49 1.75
C LEU A 73 -16.60 6.67 0.74
N LYS A 74 -16.33 7.92 0.38
CA LYS A 74 -15.48 8.25 -0.76
C LYS A 74 -14.30 9.12 -0.37
N GLY A 75 -13.10 8.68 -0.76
CA GLY A 75 -11.85 9.40 -0.61
C GLY A 75 -11.75 10.63 -1.51
N PHE A 76 -10.58 11.27 -1.51
CA PHE A 76 -10.28 12.36 -2.43
C PHE A 76 -10.22 11.85 -3.88
N GLY A 77 -10.75 12.63 -4.84
CA GLY A 77 -10.72 12.28 -6.26
C GLY A 77 -11.16 13.41 -7.17
N PHE A 78 -10.98 13.24 -8.49
CA PHE A 78 -11.09 14.33 -9.46
C PHE A 78 -12.52 14.68 -9.90
N ASN A 79 -13.37 13.67 -10.09
CA ASN A 79 -14.70 13.85 -10.71
C ASN A 79 -15.86 13.83 -9.70
N GLY A 80 -15.56 13.67 -8.41
CA GLY A 80 -16.58 13.57 -7.36
C GLY A 80 -17.47 12.33 -7.44
N LEU A 81 -17.21 11.36 -8.33
CA LEU A 81 -17.94 10.08 -8.41
C LEU A 81 -17.26 9.00 -7.57
N VAL A 82 -15.94 8.88 -7.70
CA VAL A 82 -15.10 7.91 -6.97
C VAL A 82 -13.84 8.58 -6.43
N GLY A 83 -13.32 8.07 -5.34
CA GLY A 83 -12.02 8.41 -4.80
C GLY A 83 -10.89 7.71 -5.54
N LEU A 84 -9.69 8.27 -5.45
CA LEU A 84 -8.46 7.67 -5.96
C LEU A 84 -7.99 6.58 -5.01
N SER A 85 -7.56 5.44 -5.57
CA SER A 85 -7.02 4.33 -4.79
C SER A 85 -5.60 4.63 -4.33
N PRO A 86 -5.35 4.82 -3.02
CA PRO A 86 -3.99 5.10 -2.54
C PRO A 86 -3.03 3.95 -2.86
N ILE A 87 -3.49 2.69 -2.77
CA ILE A 87 -2.64 1.54 -3.08
C ILE A 87 -2.24 1.50 -4.56
N ALA A 88 -3.12 1.87 -5.49
CA ALA A 88 -2.77 1.89 -6.92
C ALA A 88 -1.62 2.89 -7.21
N TYR A 89 -1.61 4.04 -6.53
CA TYR A 89 -0.52 5.01 -6.65
C TYR A 89 0.72 4.56 -5.88
N ALA A 90 0.57 4.00 -4.70
CA ALA A 90 1.68 3.46 -3.91
C ALA A 90 2.39 2.30 -4.64
N CYS A 91 1.65 1.38 -5.27
CA CYS A 91 2.20 0.28 -6.05
C CYS A 91 3.07 0.76 -7.21
N LYS A 92 2.68 1.86 -7.88
CA LYS A 92 3.50 2.45 -8.95
C LYS A 92 4.87 2.85 -8.44
N THR A 93 4.93 3.42 -7.24
CA THR A 93 6.17 3.85 -6.59
C THR A 93 6.96 2.67 -6.00
N ALA A 94 6.26 1.70 -5.40
CA ALA A 94 6.84 0.49 -4.83
C ALA A 94 7.44 -0.46 -5.88
N SER A 95 7.09 -0.31 -7.17
CA SER A 95 7.67 -1.13 -8.24
C SER A 95 9.21 -1.02 -8.32
N THR A 96 9.76 0.17 -8.07
CA THR A 96 11.21 0.39 -7.98
C THR A 96 11.81 -0.37 -6.80
N ALA A 97 11.11 -0.41 -5.66
CA ALA A 97 11.56 -1.14 -4.47
C ALA A 97 11.69 -2.64 -4.74
N VAL A 98 10.67 -3.23 -5.37
CA VAL A 98 10.66 -4.64 -5.75
C VAL A 98 11.82 -4.97 -6.69
N ALA A 99 12.07 -4.13 -7.69
CA ALA A 99 13.20 -4.32 -8.60
C ALA A 99 14.56 -4.27 -7.89
N MET A 100 14.73 -3.37 -6.91
CA MET A 100 15.93 -3.30 -6.08
C MET A 100 16.09 -4.54 -5.19
N GLU A 101 15.00 -5.06 -4.63
CA GLU A 101 15.03 -6.30 -3.85
C GLU A 101 15.41 -7.51 -4.69
N ASP A 102 14.88 -7.62 -5.91
CA ASP A 102 15.23 -8.68 -6.85
C ASP A 102 16.72 -8.62 -7.23
N GLN A 103 17.25 -7.42 -7.52
CA GLN A 103 18.68 -7.22 -7.78
C GLN A 103 19.53 -7.61 -6.57
N GLN A 104 19.11 -7.24 -5.35
CA GLN A 104 19.81 -7.60 -4.12
C GLN A 104 19.80 -9.12 -3.89
N ARG A 105 18.66 -9.76 -4.14
CA ARG A 105 18.49 -11.21 -4.04
C ARG A 105 19.42 -11.92 -5.00
N GLU A 106 19.48 -11.48 -6.26
CA GLU A 106 20.37 -12.05 -7.27
C GLU A 106 21.84 -11.85 -6.89
N PHE A 107 22.21 -10.67 -6.40
CA PHE A 107 23.57 -10.38 -5.92
C PHE A 107 24.01 -11.33 -4.79
N TYR A 108 23.17 -11.52 -3.76
CA TYR A 108 23.49 -12.45 -2.66
C TYR A 108 23.38 -13.92 -3.08
N ALA A 109 22.44 -14.29 -3.96
CA ALA A 109 22.35 -15.64 -4.52
C ALA A 109 23.64 -16.02 -5.27
N ASN A 110 24.30 -15.04 -5.90
CA ASN A 110 25.60 -15.19 -6.55
C ASN A 110 26.80 -15.06 -5.58
N GLY A 111 26.57 -15.11 -4.27
CA GLY A 111 27.61 -15.08 -3.24
C GLY A 111 28.22 -13.69 -3.01
N ALA A 112 27.48 -12.62 -3.33
CA ALA A 112 27.94 -11.22 -3.24
C ALA A 112 29.25 -10.97 -4.00
N LYS A 113 29.48 -11.72 -5.09
CA LYS A 113 30.69 -11.59 -5.91
C LYS A 113 30.50 -10.47 -6.93
N SER A 114 31.44 -9.54 -6.97
CA SER A 114 31.52 -8.54 -8.04
C SER A 114 31.84 -9.20 -9.38
N PRO A 115 31.34 -8.65 -10.50
CA PRO A 115 31.83 -9.05 -11.81
C PRO A 115 33.34 -8.79 -11.89
N LYS A 116 34.07 -9.76 -12.45
CA LYS A 116 35.52 -9.69 -12.60
C LYS A 116 35.87 -9.54 -14.07
N ILE A 117 36.82 -8.66 -14.36
CA ILE A 117 37.45 -8.60 -15.68
C ILE A 117 38.78 -9.34 -15.57
N LEU A 118 38.99 -10.29 -16.48
CA LEU A 118 40.26 -10.96 -16.65
C LEU A 118 40.97 -10.34 -17.86
N THR A 119 42.15 -9.75 -17.64
CA THR A 119 42.96 -9.18 -18.70
C THR A 119 44.20 -10.03 -18.96
N THR A 120 44.56 -10.21 -20.24
CA THR A 120 45.74 -10.95 -20.70
C THR A 120 46.97 -10.06 -20.89
N GLY A 121 46.85 -8.75 -20.60
CA GLY A 121 47.84 -7.75 -21.01
C GLY A 121 47.97 -7.70 -22.53
N ASP A 122 49.20 -7.83 -23.04
CA ASP A 122 49.53 -7.70 -24.47
C ASP A 122 49.32 -8.98 -25.30
N LYS A 123 48.95 -10.10 -24.68
CA LYS A 123 48.79 -11.38 -25.37
C LYS A 123 47.36 -11.58 -25.87
N VAL A 124 47.23 -11.82 -27.18
CA VAL A 124 45.96 -12.22 -27.80
C VAL A 124 45.87 -13.75 -27.82
N LEU A 125 44.84 -14.29 -27.17
CA LEU A 125 44.59 -15.73 -27.12
C LEU A 125 43.99 -16.23 -28.43
N ASN A 126 44.40 -17.42 -28.86
CA ASN A 126 43.73 -18.13 -29.95
C ASN A 126 42.35 -18.68 -29.50
N LYS A 127 41.54 -19.19 -30.44
CA LYS A 127 40.16 -19.61 -30.16
C LYS A 127 40.06 -20.79 -29.17
N GLU A 128 41.01 -21.72 -29.24
CA GLU A 128 41.08 -22.88 -28.34
C GLU A 128 41.48 -22.45 -26.93
N GLN A 129 42.50 -21.61 -26.79
CA GLN A 129 42.96 -21.04 -25.53
C GLN A 129 41.89 -20.20 -24.85
N ARG A 130 41.11 -19.41 -25.62
CA ARG A 130 39.98 -18.65 -25.07
C ARG A 130 38.89 -19.58 -24.53
N SER A 131 38.56 -20.65 -25.26
CA SER A 131 37.54 -21.61 -24.84
C SER A 131 37.94 -22.35 -23.55
N GLN A 132 39.21 -22.77 -23.46
CA GLN A 132 39.77 -23.40 -22.26
C GLN A 132 39.76 -22.44 -21.06
N LEU A 133 40.08 -21.16 -21.28
CA LEU A 133 40.07 -20.15 -20.25
C LEU A 133 38.66 -19.85 -19.74
N GLU A 134 37.67 -19.75 -20.64
CA GLU A 134 36.26 -19.57 -20.29
C GLU A 134 35.72 -20.72 -19.44
N GLU A 135 36.10 -21.96 -19.76
CA GLU A 135 35.69 -23.14 -18.99
C GLU A 135 36.29 -23.12 -17.57
N ASN A 136 37.58 -22.84 -17.45
CA ASN A 136 38.27 -22.69 -16.16
C ASN A 136 37.68 -21.54 -15.33
N PHE A 137 37.34 -20.41 -15.97
CA PHE A 137 36.80 -19.25 -15.26
C PHE A 137 35.34 -19.43 -14.83
N LYS A 138 34.53 -20.17 -15.60
CA LYS A 138 33.17 -20.57 -15.21
C LYS A 138 33.19 -21.42 -13.93
N GLU A 139 34.15 -22.34 -13.80
CA GLU A 139 34.31 -23.16 -12.60
C GLU A 139 34.68 -22.30 -11.36
N ILE A 140 35.56 -21.30 -11.55
CA ILE A 140 35.98 -20.34 -10.50
C ILE A 140 34.81 -19.44 -10.06
N ALA A 141 34.01 -18.95 -11.02
CA ALA A 141 32.92 -18.02 -10.77
C ALA A 141 31.69 -18.70 -10.14
N GLY A 142 31.31 -19.89 -10.63
CA GLY A 142 30.02 -20.53 -10.32
C GLY A 142 29.99 -21.50 -9.12
N GLY A 143 31.13 -21.94 -8.58
CA GLY A 143 31.16 -22.96 -7.52
C GLY A 143 31.26 -22.43 -6.08
N PRO A 144 30.79 -23.19 -5.06
CA PRO A 144 31.26 -23.01 -3.69
C PRO A 144 32.76 -23.27 -3.70
N VAL A 145 33.54 -22.22 -3.45
CA VAL A 145 35.00 -22.23 -3.58
C VAL A 145 35.58 -23.18 -2.55
N LYS A 146 35.67 -24.47 -2.88
CA LYS A 146 36.54 -25.42 -2.19
C LYS A 146 37.95 -24.89 -2.36
N LYS A 147 38.70 -24.79 -1.26
CA LYS A 147 40.07 -24.26 -1.13
C LYS A 147 41.04 -24.85 -2.18
N ARG A 148 40.96 -24.40 -3.44
CA ARG A 148 41.83 -24.81 -4.54
C ARG A 148 42.66 -23.59 -4.93
N LEU A 149 43.98 -23.76 -4.96
CA LEU A 149 44.91 -22.73 -5.41
C LEU A 149 44.85 -22.68 -6.94
N TRP A 150 44.41 -21.55 -7.50
CA TRP A 150 44.36 -21.34 -8.94
C TRP A 150 45.63 -20.61 -9.37
N ILE A 151 46.38 -21.20 -10.31
CA ILE A 151 47.60 -20.61 -10.87
C ILE A 151 47.22 -19.96 -12.20
N LEU A 152 47.34 -18.64 -12.27
CA LEU A 152 47.14 -17.86 -13.50
C LEU A 152 48.49 -17.73 -14.22
N GLU A 153 48.74 -18.56 -15.23
CA GLU A 153 50.00 -18.53 -16.00
C GLU A 153 50.00 -17.41 -17.05
N GLY A 154 51.12 -16.73 -17.28
CA GLY A 154 51.27 -15.80 -18.41
C GLY A 154 50.87 -14.35 -18.17
N GLY A 155 50.74 -13.91 -16.92
CA GLY A 155 50.57 -12.50 -16.55
C GLY A 155 49.12 -12.01 -16.48
N PHE A 156 48.15 -12.93 -16.40
CA PHE A 156 46.75 -12.55 -16.23
C PHE A 156 46.52 -11.78 -14.92
N GLN A 157 45.75 -10.71 -15.01
CA GLN A 157 45.28 -9.97 -13.84
C GLN A 157 43.75 -10.03 -13.78
N ALA A 158 43.24 -10.46 -12.63
CA ALA A 158 41.83 -10.33 -12.31
C ALA A 158 41.64 -8.99 -11.60
N GLN A 159 40.86 -8.10 -12.20
CA GLN A 159 40.44 -6.86 -11.56
C GLN A 159 38.98 -7.00 -11.15
N ASP A 160 38.73 -6.79 -9.87
CA ASP A 160 37.37 -6.65 -9.37
C ASP A 160 36.83 -5.31 -9.88
N ILE A 161 35.70 -5.34 -10.57
CA ILE A 161 34.95 -4.11 -10.79
C ILE A 161 34.44 -3.71 -9.41
N GLY A 162 34.87 -2.55 -8.91
CA GLY A 162 34.55 -2.10 -7.57
C GLY A 162 33.04 -2.02 -7.35
N VAL A 163 32.50 -2.94 -6.55
CA VAL A 163 31.15 -2.91 -5.99
C VAL A 163 31.33 -2.64 -4.50
N SER A 164 31.47 -1.38 -4.12
CA SER A 164 31.73 -0.97 -2.73
C SER A 164 30.82 0.14 -2.17
N PRO A 165 29.93 0.80 -2.95
CA PRO A 165 28.86 1.65 -2.39
C PRO A 165 27.49 0.98 -2.23
N GLN A 166 27.27 -0.19 -2.85
CA GLN A 166 25.94 -0.78 -3.05
C GLN A 166 25.17 -1.03 -1.74
N ASP A 167 25.82 -1.54 -0.70
CA ASP A 167 25.12 -1.95 0.54
C ASP A 167 24.61 -0.74 1.35
N ALA A 168 25.40 0.33 1.42
CA ALA A 168 24.98 1.57 2.10
C ALA A 168 23.86 2.29 1.32
N GLU A 169 23.97 2.30 -0.02
CA GLU A 169 22.94 2.85 -0.91
C GLU A 169 21.64 2.04 -0.83
N THR A 170 21.72 0.71 -0.79
CA THR A 170 20.57 -0.19 -0.64
C THR A 170 19.88 0.00 0.72
N MET A 171 20.64 0.07 1.81
CA MET A 171 20.08 0.34 3.14
C MET A 171 19.39 1.70 3.19
N SER A 172 19.98 2.73 2.58
CA SER A 172 19.36 4.06 2.49
C SER A 172 18.07 4.03 1.66
N SER A 173 18.03 3.23 0.60
CA SER A 173 16.87 3.08 -0.29
C SER A 173 15.72 2.36 0.40
N ARG A 174 15.98 1.27 1.15
CA ARG A 174 14.96 0.56 1.93
C ARG A 174 14.32 1.46 3.00
N LYS A 175 15.11 2.29 3.68
CA LYS A 175 14.60 3.25 4.66
C LYS A 175 13.69 4.29 4.01
N PHE A 176 14.10 4.82 2.86
CA PHE A 176 13.28 5.78 2.12
C PHE A 176 11.92 5.18 1.72
N GLN A 177 11.88 3.90 1.33
CA GLN A 177 10.66 3.20 0.94
C GLN A 177 9.63 3.09 2.08
N VAL A 178 10.06 2.80 3.32
CA VAL A 178 9.14 2.74 4.48
C VAL A 178 8.47 4.09 4.70
N SER A 179 9.27 5.16 4.72
CA SER A 179 8.78 6.54 4.85
C SER A 179 7.88 6.95 3.67
N GLU A 180 8.14 6.46 2.47
CA GLU A 180 7.35 6.73 1.26
C GLU A 180 5.98 6.03 1.30
N LEU A 181 5.93 4.76 1.71
CA LEU A 181 4.67 4.04 1.90
C LEU A 181 3.82 4.68 3.00
N ALA A 182 4.42 5.03 4.14
CA ALA A 182 3.72 5.70 5.24
C ALA A 182 3.09 7.03 4.79
N ARG A 183 3.78 7.77 3.92
CA ARG A 183 3.32 9.05 3.37
C ARG A 183 2.04 8.93 2.53
N PHE A 184 1.84 7.84 1.79
CA PHE A 184 0.60 7.62 1.03
C PHE A 184 -0.63 7.52 1.93
N PHE A 185 -0.47 7.03 3.16
CA PHE A 185 -1.53 6.94 4.16
C PHE A 185 -1.56 8.12 5.13
N GLY A 186 -0.63 9.09 4.98
CA GLY A 186 -0.46 10.21 5.91
C GLY A 186 0.07 9.80 7.28
N VAL A 187 0.55 8.57 7.44
CA VAL A 187 1.02 8.06 8.74
C VAL A 187 2.45 8.59 8.99
N PRO A 188 2.71 9.25 10.12
CA PRO A 188 4.05 9.65 10.50
C PRO A 188 5.02 8.46 10.65
N PRO A 189 6.29 8.59 10.25
CA PRO A 189 7.28 7.51 10.32
C PRO A 189 7.47 6.91 11.73
N HIS A 190 7.38 7.73 12.78
CA HIS A 190 7.57 7.25 14.16
C HIS A 190 6.47 6.29 14.62
N LEU A 191 5.26 6.37 14.04
CA LEU A 191 4.15 5.44 14.33
C LEU A 191 4.30 4.10 13.63
N VAL A 192 5.12 4.02 12.58
CA VAL A 192 5.45 2.76 11.88
C VAL A 192 6.81 2.18 12.32
N GLY A 193 7.41 2.74 13.38
CA GLY A 193 8.67 2.26 13.94
C GLY A 193 9.93 2.82 13.28
N ASP A 194 9.81 3.79 12.35
CA ASP A 194 10.94 4.47 11.73
C ASP A 194 11.29 5.74 12.54
N VAL A 195 12.24 5.57 13.49
CA VAL A 195 12.56 6.57 14.53
C VAL A 195 13.97 7.18 14.40
N GLU A 196 14.74 6.87 13.35
CA GLU A 196 16.16 7.27 13.25
C GLU A 196 16.40 8.79 13.28
N LYS A 197 15.44 9.59 12.81
CA LYS A 197 15.54 11.06 12.80
C LYS A 197 14.72 11.74 13.89
N SER A 198 14.00 10.98 14.72
CA SER A 198 13.20 11.55 15.80
C SER A 198 14.05 11.71 17.04
N THR A 199 14.74 12.85 17.15
CA THR A 199 15.49 13.22 18.36
C THR A 199 14.62 13.78 19.49
N SER A 200 13.29 13.75 19.36
CA SER A 200 12.40 14.46 20.27
C SER A 200 11.82 13.56 21.36
N TRP A 201 12.57 13.33 22.43
CA TRP A 201 12.00 12.79 23.67
C TRP A 201 11.02 13.80 24.28
N GLY A 202 9.79 13.37 24.56
CA GLY A 202 8.77 14.17 25.27
C GLY A 202 7.87 15.03 24.36
N THR A 203 7.96 16.35 24.50
CA THR A 203 7.02 17.33 23.91
C THR A 203 6.91 17.28 22.38
N GLY A 204 7.97 16.84 21.68
CA GLY A 204 7.91 16.67 20.23
C GLY A 204 7.07 15.49 19.77
N ILE A 205 7.03 14.36 20.51
CA ILE A 205 6.19 13.20 20.17
C ILE A 205 4.71 13.54 20.37
N GLU A 206 4.37 14.25 21.45
CA GLU A 206 2.99 14.68 21.69
C GLU A 206 2.49 15.61 20.57
N GLN A 207 3.30 16.59 20.17
CA GLN A 207 2.98 17.46 19.03
C GLN A 207 2.87 16.69 17.71
N GLN A 208 3.72 15.68 17.49
CA GLN A 208 3.63 14.82 16.30
C GLN A 208 2.34 13.97 16.32
N ASN A 209 1.92 13.45 17.48
CA ASN A 209 0.67 12.70 17.62
C ASN A 209 -0.56 13.60 17.43
N LEU A 210 -0.52 14.83 17.96
CA LEU A 210 -1.58 15.82 17.71
C LEU A 210 -1.65 16.20 16.23
N GLY A 211 -0.50 16.38 15.58
CA GLY A 211 -0.41 16.59 14.14
C GLY A 211 -1.01 15.43 13.34
N PHE A 212 -0.76 14.19 13.75
CA PHE A 212 -1.40 13.02 13.11
C PHE A 212 -2.92 13.05 13.22
N LEU A 213 -3.44 13.34 14.42
CA LEU A 213 -4.87 13.48 14.65
C LEU A 213 -5.46 14.58 13.75
N GLN A 214 -4.85 15.76 13.73
CA GLN A 214 -5.37 16.94 13.02
C GLN A 214 -5.26 16.81 11.50
N TYR A 215 -4.12 16.38 10.98
CA TYR A 215 -3.85 16.42 9.54
C TYR A 215 -4.19 15.12 8.82
N THR A 216 -4.27 14.00 9.54
CA THR A 216 -4.56 12.69 8.92
C THR A 216 -5.90 12.15 9.37
N LEU A 217 -6.11 11.93 10.66
CA LEU A 217 -7.33 11.27 11.15
C LEU A 217 -8.58 12.14 11.03
N GLN A 218 -8.48 13.43 11.35
CA GLN A 218 -9.63 14.36 11.33
C GLN A 218 -10.31 14.41 9.95
N PRO A 219 -9.59 14.49 8.80
CA PRO A 219 -10.21 14.34 7.49
C PRO A 219 -11.00 13.03 7.29
N TYR A 220 -10.53 11.90 7.82
CA TYR A 220 -11.27 10.63 7.76
C TYR A 220 -12.52 10.67 8.64
N ILE A 221 -12.40 11.15 9.88
CA ILE A 221 -13.51 11.30 10.82
C ILE A 221 -14.59 12.20 10.22
N SER A 222 -14.24 13.40 9.76
CA SER A 222 -15.20 14.33 9.17
C SER A 222 -15.81 13.80 7.88
N ARG A 223 -15.08 12.99 7.10
CA ARG A 223 -15.66 12.30 5.94
C ARG A 223 -16.73 11.30 6.35
N TRP A 224 -16.47 10.50 7.38
CA TRP A 224 -17.42 9.57 7.95
C TRP A 224 -18.67 10.30 8.47
N GLU A 225 -18.49 11.33 9.29
CA GLU A 225 -19.56 12.16 9.85
C GLU A 225 -20.47 12.72 8.75
N ASN A 226 -19.88 13.37 7.73
CA ASN A 226 -20.63 13.93 6.61
C ASN A 226 -21.36 12.86 5.79
N CYS A 227 -20.75 11.68 5.59
CA CYS A 227 -21.42 10.58 4.89
C CYS A 227 -22.59 10.02 5.71
N ILE A 228 -22.41 9.80 7.01
CA ILE A 228 -23.47 9.34 7.90
C ILE A 228 -24.64 10.32 7.88
N ALA A 229 -24.35 11.63 8.01
CA ALA A 229 -25.36 12.67 7.97
C ALA A 229 -26.13 12.69 6.64
N ARG A 230 -25.42 12.54 5.52
CA ARG A 230 -26.04 12.55 4.18
C ARG A 230 -26.92 11.33 3.90
N TRP A 231 -26.48 10.14 4.30
CA TRP A 231 -27.06 8.87 3.83
C TRP A 231 -27.99 8.21 4.86
N LEU A 232 -27.71 8.37 6.14
CA LEU A 232 -28.39 7.62 7.21
C LEU A 232 -29.41 8.46 7.99
N LEU A 233 -29.21 9.78 8.09
CA LEU A 233 -30.10 10.66 8.84
C LEU A 233 -31.27 11.19 8.00
N LYS A 234 -32.43 11.33 8.65
CA LYS A 234 -33.63 11.98 8.08
C LYS A 234 -33.59 13.51 8.30
N PRO A 235 -34.18 14.32 7.39
CA PRO A 235 -34.11 15.80 7.41
C PRO A 235 -34.62 16.57 8.65
N PRO A 236 -35.36 16.04 9.64
CA PRO A 236 -35.63 16.78 10.88
C PRO A 236 -34.62 16.51 12.02
N LYS A 237 -33.67 15.56 11.82
CA LYS A 237 -32.73 15.14 12.88
C LYS A 237 -31.34 15.81 12.80
N TRP A 238 -31.03 16.55 11.74
CA TRP A 238 -29.70 17.14 11.55
C TRP A 238 -29.38 18.26 12.54
N GLU A 239 -30.36 19.11 12.89
CA GLU A 239 -30.15 20.25 13.80
C GLU A 239 -29.82 19.81 15.23
N ASN A 240 -30.42 18.71 15.71
CA ASN A 240 -30.24 18.26 17.09
C ASN A 240 -29.05 17.29 17.27
N THR A 241 -28.67 16.52 16.25
CA THR A 241 -27.60 15.51 16.39
C THR A 241 -26.19 16.10 16.24
N MET A 242 -26.00 17.15 15.44
CA MET A 242 -24.68 17.81 15.32
C MET A 242 -24.22 18.52 16.61
N LEU A 243 -25.14 18.75 17.57
CA LEU A 243 -24.86 19.52 18.78
C LEU A 243 -24.48 18.67 20.00
N ASN A 244 -24.77 17.35 20.06
CA ASN A 244 -24.66 16.60 21.33
C ASN A 244 -24.26 15.12 21.24
N ILE A 245 -24.07 14.52 20.06
CA ILE A 245 -23.69 13.10 19.93
C ILE A 245 -22.65 13.00 18.80
N THR A 246 -21.54 12.29 19.02
CA THR A 246 -20.64 12.02 17.89
C THR A 246 -21.43 11.18 16.89
N LEU A 247 -21.53 11.61 15.63
CA LEU A 247 -22.31 10.90 14.58
C LEU A 247 -21.95 9.40 14.47
N MET A 248 -20.79 9.03 14.98
CA MET A 248 -20.31 7.66 15.19
C MET A 248 -21.17 6.80 16.12
N ASP A 249 -21.74 7.36 17.19
CA ASP A 249 -22.62 6.65 18.13
C ASP A 249 -23.93 6.23 17.44
N TYR A 250 -24.38 6.99 16.45
CA TYR A 250 -25.57 6.67 15.66
C TYR A 250 -25.38 5.42 14.78
N CYS A 251 -24.16 5.21 14.26
CA CYS A 251 -23.83 3.98 13.55
C CYS A 251 -23.84 2.76 14.47
N GLU A 252 -23.44 2.91 15.73
CA GLU A 252 -23.52 1.82 16.72
C GLU A 252 -24.97 1.43 16.99
N ALA A 253 -25.85 2.42 17.17
CA ALA A 253 -27.28 2.17 17.38
C ALA A 253 -27.94 1.42 16.21
N ILE A 254 -27.56 1.73 14.96
CA ILE A 254 -28.07 1.02 13.77
C ILE A 254 -27.56 -0.43 13.72
N LEU A 255 -26.26 -0.64 13.95
CA LEU A 255 -25.63 -1.96 13.81
C LEU A 255 -25.96 -2.91 14.96
N LEU A 256 -26.29 -2.40 16.15
CA LEU A 256 -26.74 -3.19 17.30
C LEU A 256 -28.21 -3.64 17.20
N HIS A 257 -28.99 -3.09 16.26
CA HIS A 257 -30.40 -3.44 16.04
C HIS A 257 -30.64 -4.25 14.77
N ALA A 258 -29.60 -4.52 13.98
CA ALA A 258 -29.67 -5.53 12.93
C ALA A 258 -29.95 -6.90 13.59
N PRO A 259 -31.00 -7.64 13.19
CA PRO A 259 -31.28 -8.94 13.77
C PRO A 259 -30.04 -9.81 13.59
N ARG A 260 -29.53 -10.37 14.69
CA ARG A 260 -28.51 -11.41 14.65
C ARG A 260 -29.13 -12.56 13.84
N LEU A 261 -28.54 -12.86 12.68
CA LEU A 261 -28.78 -14.12 11.98
C LEU A 261 -28.47 -15.28 12.92
#